data_AF-A0A7T1M9X7-F1
#
_entry.id   AF-A0A7T1M9X7-F1
#
_cell.length_a   1.000
_cell.length_b   1.000
_cell.length_c   1.000
_cell.angle_alpha   90.00
_cell.angle_beta   90.00
_cell.angle_gamma   90.00
#
_symmetry.space_group_name_H-M   'P 1'
#
loop_
_entity.id
_entity.type
_entity.pdbx_description
1 polymer ?
#
loop_
_entity_poly.entity_id
_entity_poly.type
_entity_poly.pdbx_seq_one_letter_code
_entity_poly.pdbx_strand_id
1 'polypeptide(L)'
;MLWLKRWNFIERARLERELWDAFEAGDDIEAMVKQLRGSLAEGPPGTPAAADAAFRLEVWETTRVRIRRIETLMRGQSPAASPPAEDPR
;
A
#
# COMPACT_ATOMS: atom_id res chain seq x y z
N MET A 1 -16.32 15.15 -14.46
CA MET A 1 -14.97 15.71 -14.15
C MET A 1 -14.06 14.67 -13.48
N LEU A 2 -13.87 13.46 -14.05
CA LEU A 2 -13.00 12.42 -13.44
C LEU A 2 -11.53 12.50 -13.90
N TRP A 3 -11.24 13.15 -15.03
CA TRP A 3 -9.89 13.15 -15.62
C TRP A 3 -8.87 13.99 -14.83
N LEU A 4 -9.29 15.08 -14.17
CA LEU A 4 -8.42 15.91 -13.33
C LEU A 4 -8.05 15.26 -11.99
N LYS A 5 -8.96 14.49 -11.36
CA LYS A 5 -8.65 13.76 -10.12
C LYS A 5 -7.61 12.65 -10.33
N ARG A 6 -7.61 12.01 -11.51
CA ARG A 6 -6.67 10.93 -11.85
C ARG A 6 -5.21 11.41 -11.98
N TRP A 7 -4.99 12.71 -12.11
CA TRP A 7 -3.67 13.37 -12.10
C TRP A 7 -3.35 14.08 -10.78
N ASN A 8 -4.14 13.85 -9.73
CA ASN A 8 -3.81 14.37 -8.41
C ASN A 8 -2.71 13.52 -7.77
N PHE A 9 -1.47 13.71 -8.26
CA PHE A 9 -0.27 13.04 -7.75
C PHE A 9 -0.10 13.28 -6.25
N ILE A 10 -0.47 14.47 -5.75
CA ILE A 10 -0.42 14.82 -4.34
C ILE A 10 -1.38 13.93 -3.54
N GLU A 11 -2.64 13.82 -3.98
CA GLU A 11 -3.64 12.98 -3.30
C GLU A 11 -3.27 11.50 -3.38
N ARG A 12 -2.79 11.02 -4.54
CA ARG A 12 -2.25 9.66 -4.64
C ARG A 12 -1.12 9.46 -3.63
N ALA A 13 -0.11 10.33 -3.61
CA ALA A 13 1.02 10.21 -2.69
C ALA A 13 0.57 10.22 -1.21
N ARG A 14 -0.42 11.04 -0.87
CA ARG A 14 -1.04 11.06 0.46
C ARG A 14 -1.68 9.72 0.80
N LEU A 15 -2.47 9.15 -0.09
CA LEU A 15 -3.15 7.86 0.11
C LEU A 15 -2.16 6.69 0.12
N GLU A 16 -1.10 6.74 -0.68
CA GLU A 16 0.02 5.80 -0.61
C GLU A 16 0.69 5.87 0.77
N ARG A 17 0.99 7.08 1.27
CA ARG A 17 1.60 7.27 2.59
C ARG A 17 0.70 6.77 3.72
N GLU A 18 -0.61 7.01 3.65
CA GLU A 18 -1.59 6.54 4.64
C GLU A 18 -1.50 5.02 4.85
N LEU A 19 -1.38 4.23 3.76
CA LEU A 19 -1.27 2.77 3.88
C LEU A 19 0.13 2.33 4.36
N TRP A 20 1.18 3.05 3.99
CA TRP A 20 2.53 2.81 4.52
C TRP A 20 2.62 3.10 6.02
N ASP A 21 2.03 4.19 6.50
CA ASP A 21 1.99 4.54 7.93
C ASP A 21 1.27 3.46 8.74
N ALA A 22 0.13 2.96 8.25
CA ALA A 22 -0.59 1.85 8.88
C ALA A 22 0.27 0.57 8.94
N PHE A 23 0.96 0.23 7.84
CA PHE A 23 1.89 -0.90 7.83
C PHE A 23 3.05 -0.71 8.82
N GLU A 24 3.66 0.47 8.87
CA GLU A 24 4.74 0.82 9.80
C GLU A 24 4.28 0.76 11.26
N ALA A 25 3.02 1.10 11.53
CA ALA A 25 2.39 1.00 12.85
C ALA A 25 2.03 -0.45 13.25
N GLY A 26 2.12 -1.41 12.33
CA GLY A 26 1.77 -2.82 12.57
C GLY A 26 0.30 -3.15 12.35
N ASP A 27 -0.48 -2.26 11.73
CA ASP A 27 -1.88 -2.50 11.41
C ASP A 27 -2.03 -3.56 10.30
N ASP A 28 -3.17 -4.27 10.31
CA ASP A 28 -3.51 -5.21 9.25
C ASP A 28 -4.05 -4.49 8.01
N ILE A 29 -3.11 -4.10 7.14
CA ILE A 29 -3.42 -3.45 5.86
C ILE A 29 -4.30 -4.31 4.93
N GLU A 30 -4.33 -5.65 5.10
CA GLU A 30 -5.20 -6.52 4.30
C GLU A 30 -6.66 -6.38 4.75
N ALA A 31 -6.89 -6.35 6.07
CA ALA A 31 -8.20 -6.12 6.66
C ALA A 31 -8.73 -4.72 6.29
N MET A 32 -7.89 -3.68 6.33
CA MET A 32 -8.27 -2.31 5.97
C MET A 32 -8.72 -2.22 4.50
N VAL A 33 -7.95 -2.78 3.57
CA VAL A 33 -8.30 -2.80 2.13
C VAL A 33 -9.60 -3.59 1.91
N LYS A 34 -9.76 -4.74 2.57
CA LYS A 34 -10.97 -5.55 2.49
C LYS A 34 -12.20 -4.81 3.02
N GLN A 35 -12.06 -4.12 4.16
CA GLN A 35 -13.13 -3.33 4.74
C GLN A 35 -13.56 -2.20 3.82
N LEU A 36 -12.60 -1.43 3.26
CA LEU A 36 -12.89 -0.36 2.33
C LEU A 36 -13.65 -0.87 1.09
N ARG A 37 -13.22 -2.01 0.54
CA ARG A 37 -13.91 -2.66 -0.58
C ARG A 37 -15.34 -3.05 -0.21
N GLY A 38 -15.55 -3.65 0.98
CA GLY A 38 -16.88 -4.00 1.47
C GLY A 38 -17.78 -2.78 1.64
N SER A 39 -17.29 -1.72 2.28
CA SER A 39 -18.04 -0.47 2.44
C SER A 39 -18.44 0.17 1.10
N LEU A 40 -17.58 0.06 0.08
CA LEU A 40 -17.89 0.57 -1.26
C LEU A 40 -18.98 -0.27 -1.96
N ALA A 41 -18.99 -1.59 -1.75
CA ALA A 41 -19.98 -2.49 -2.33
C ALA A 41 -21.39 -2.28 -1.74
N GLU A 42 -21.46 -1.98 -0.43
CA GLU A 42 -22.72 -1.73 0.28
C GLU A 42 -23.22 -0.27 0.14
N GLY A 43 -22.36 0.64 -0.30
CA GLY A 43 -22.64 2.07 -0.38
C GLY A 43 -23.43 2.47 -1.64
N PRO A 44 -24.16 3.61 -1.62
CA PRO A 44 -24.87 4.11 -2.78
C PRO A 44 -23.88 4.52 -3.90
N PRO A 45 -23.98 3.92 -5.10
CA PRO A 45 -23.07 4.22 -6.21
C PRO A 45 -23.33 5.62 -6.78
N GLY A 46 -22.36 6.17 -7.50
CA GLY A 46 -22.50 7.44 -8.21
C GLY A 46 -22.45 8.70 -7.33
N THR A 47 -22.22 8.56 -6.03
CA THR A 47 -21.98 9.70 -5.13
C THR A 47 -20.52 10.16 -5.19
N PRO A 48 -20.23 11.45 -4.92
CA PRO A 48 -18.85 11.94 -4.81
C PRO A 48 -18.04 11.16 -3.76
N ALA A 49 -18.66 10.82 -2.62
CA ALA A 49 -18.02 10.02 -1.58
C ALA A 49 -17.66 8.60 -2.06
N ALA A 50 -18.54 7.95 -2.81
CA ALA A 50 -18.23 6.65 -3.43
C ALA A 50 -17.10 6.76 -4.45
N ALA A 51 -17.04 7.84 -5.22
CA ALA A 51 -15.94 8.08 -6.17
C ALA A 51 -14.60 8.29 -5.46
N ASP A 52 -14.57 9.02 -4.35
CA ASP A 52 -13.36 9.23 -3.55
C ASP A 52 -12.91 7.95 -2.83
N ALA A 53 -13.85 7.17 -2.29
CA ALA A 53 -13.56 5.87 -1.69
C ALA A 53 -13.06 4.85 -2.73
N ALA A 54 -13.62 4.85 -3.94
CA ALA A 54 -13.16 4.02 -5.04
C ALA A 54 -11.72 4.39 -5.46
N PHE A 55 -11.40 5.68 -5.54
CA PHE A 55 -10.04 6.12 -5.82
C PHE A 55 -9.05 5.73 -4.73
N ARG A 56 -9.42 5.90 -3.45
CA ARG A 56 -8.62 5.40 -2.32
C ARG A 56 -8.36 3.90 -2.43
N LEU A 57 -9.40 3.11 -2.74
CA LEU A 57 -9.27 1.67 -2.90
C LEU A 57 -8.28 1.30 -4.01
N GLU A 58 -8.37 1.95 -5.17
CA GLU A 58 -7.42 1.73 -6.28
C GLU A 58 -5.97 1.99 -5.85
N VAL A 59 -5.71 3.12 -5.20
CA VAL A 59 -4.36 3.47 -4.73
C VAL A 59 -3.88 2.45 -3.70
N TRP A 60 -4.70 2.14 -2.69
CA TRP A 60 -4.33 1.21 -1.63
C TRP A 60 -4.09 -0.21 -2.12
N GLU A 61 -4.88 -0.71 -3.08
CA GLU A 61 -4.66 -2.02 -3.68
C GLU A 61 -3.27 -2.11 -4.34
N THR A 62 -2.86 -1.06 -5.07
CA THR A 62 -1.52 -1.03 -5.69
C THR A 62 -0.40 -0.93 -4.66
N THR A 63 -0.58 -0.10 -3.63
CA THR A 63 0.41 0.12 -2.56
C THR A 63 0.60 -1.12 -1.70
N ARG A 64 -0.49 -1.80 -1.33
CA ARG A 64 -0.49 -3.10 -0.63
C ARG A 64 0.44 -4.11 -1.31
N VAL A 65 0.32 -4.27 -2.63
CA VAL A 65 1.16 -5.21 -3.39
C VAL A 65 2.64 -4.82 -3.30
N ARG A 66 2.94 -3.52 -3.39
CA ARG A 66 4.31 -2.99 -3.26
C ARG A 66 4.87 -3.25 -1.86
N ILE A 67 4.08 -3.00 -0.81
CA ILE A 67 4.45 -3.27 0.58
C ILE A 67 4.84 -4.74 0.75
N ARG A 68 3.98 -5.68 0.34
CA ARG A 68 4.24 -7.13 0.47
C ARG A 68 5.46 -7.59 -0.32
N ARG A 69 5.70 -7.01 -1.50
CA ARG A 69 6.90 -7.29 -2.28
C ARG A 69 8.16 -6.86 -1.55
N ILE A 70 8.19 -5.64 -1.01
CA ILE A 70 9.33 -5.11 -0.25
C ILE A 70 9.55 -5.93 1.02
N GLU A 71 8.49 -6.21 1.77
CA GLU A 71 8.53 -7.03 2.98
C GLU A 71 9.16 -8.42 2.70
N THR A 72 8.80 -9.04 1.58
CA THR A 72 9.37 -10.33 1.16
C THR A 72 10.84 -10.21 0.78
N LEU A 73 11.23 -9.15 0.06
CA LEU A 73 12.63 -8.88 -0.26
C LEU A 73 13.48 -8.69 1.00
N MET A 74 12.97 -7.94 1.98
CA MET A 74 13.64 -7.73 3.26
C MET A 74 13.82 -9.04 4.05
N ARG A 75 12.82 -9.92 4.08
CA ARG A 75 12.93 -11.26 4.68
C ARG A 75 13.97 -12.14 3.98
N GLY A 76 14.10 -12.02 2.66
CA GLY A 76 15.10 -12.74 1.87
C GLY A 76 16.52 -12.17 1.96
N GLN A 77 16.68 -10.98 2.55
CA GLN A 77 17.95 -10.25 2.67
C GLN A 77 18.63 -10.43 4.04
N SER A 78 18.39 -11.54 4.75
CA SER A 78 19.08 -11.88 6.00
C SER A 78 20.58 -11.54 5.91
N PRO A 79 21.17 -10.83 6.90
CA PRO A 79 22.56 -10.40 6.87
C PRO A 79 23.48 -11.60 7.12
N ALA A 80 23.57 -12.49 6.13
CA ALA A 80 24.37 -13.69 6.16
C ALA A 80 25.15 -13.78 4.85
N ALA A 81 25.97 -12.77 4.62
CA ALA A 81 27.19 -12.91 3.85
C ALA A 81 28.25 -12.03 4.53
N SER A 82 28.60 -12.38 5.78
CA SER A 82 29.94 -12.05 6.25
C SER A 82 30.90 -12.65 5.23
N PRO A 83 31.82 -11.88 4.63
CA PRO A 83 32.81 -12.46 3.73
C PRO A 83 33.55 -13.56 4.51
N PRO A 84 33.90 -14.70 3.88
CA PRO A 84 34.75 -15.68 4.54
C PRO A 84 36.01 -14.93 4.99
N ALA A 85 36.31 -15.00 6.29
CA ALA A 85 37.50 -14.39 6.86
C ALA A 85 38.69 -14.80 5.98
N GLU A 86 39.38 -13.81 5.41
CA GLU A 86 40.65 -14.05 4.71
C GLU A 86 41.55 -14.83 5.64
N ASP A 87 41.86 -16.06 5.24
CA ASP A 87 42.77 -16.95 5.95
C ASP A 87 44.17 -16.33 5.91
N PRO A 88 44.73 -15.87 7.04
CA PRO A 88 46.08 -15.36 7.05
C PRO A 88 47.02 -16.53 7.39
N ARG A 89 47.41 -17.31 6.37
CA ARG A 89 48.76 -17.89 6.16
C ARG A 89 48.79 -19.00 5.10
#